data_AF-A0A3D0U2Z8-F1
#
_entry.id   AF-A0A3D0U2Z8-F1
#
_cell.length_a   1.000
_cell.length_b   1.000
_cell.length_c   1.000
_cell.angle_alpha   90.00
_cell.angle_beta   90.00
_cell.angle_gamma   90.00
#
_symmetry.space_group_name_H-M   'P 1'
#
loop_
_entity.id
_entity.type
_entity.pdbx_description
1 polymer ?
#
loop_
_entity_poly.entity_id
_entity_poly.type
_entity_poly.pdbx_seq_one_letter_code
_entity_poly.pdbx_strand_id
1 'polypeptide(L)'
;AHSLWQIRNSAPNQWIFAVVVFVIALIWMRAATIIHVFYPEGAHPALEELLTFFAVGCSVGAFFLGLVFGISAFSLPMMVDRKVDAISASLSSLSAVMNNMGVCTLWAFLIFALVVFGFATAFLGFIMVLPIIGYATWHGYEDVMQ
;
A
#
# COMPACT_ATOMS: atom_id res chain seq x y z
N ALA A 1 -23.30 22.78 -6.12
CA ALA A 1 -23.25 23.19 -4.69
C ALA A 1 -23.46 22.03 -3.72
N HIS A 2 -24.34 21.06 -3.99
CA HIS A 2 -24.61 19.93 -3.09
C HIS A 2 -23.44 18.92 -2.92
N SER A 3 -22.57 18.73 -3.92
CA SER A 3 -21.44 17.77 -3.84
C SER A 3 -20.32 18.21 -2.89
N LEU A 4 -19.97 19.50 -2.87
CA LEU A 4 -18.87 20.03 -2.05
C LEU A 4 -19.18 19.97 -0.54
N TRP A 5 -20.46 20.05 -0.18
CA TRP A 5 -20.89 19.95 1.22
C TRP A 5 -20.85 18.50 1.74
N GLN A 6 -21.14 17.52 0.88
CA GLN A 6 -21.04 16.10 1.22
C GLN A 6 -19.60 15.63 1.41
N ILE A 7 -18.66 16.12 0.58
CA ILE A 7 -17.22 15.86 0.75
C ILE A 7 -16.73 16.39 2.11
N ARG A 8 -17.17 17.59 2.49
CA ARG A 8 -16.79 18.21 3.77
C ARG A 8 -17.33 17.49 5.00
N ASN A 9 -18.54 16.93 4.92
CA ASN A 9 -19.14 16.21 6.05
C ASN A 9 -18.69 14.75 6.17
N SER A 10 -18.15 14.14 5.10
CA SER A 10 -17.47 12.83 5.15
C SER A 10 -15.98 12.93 5.53
N ALA A 11 -15.44 14.16 5.62
CA ALA A 11 -14.04 14.42 5.97
C ALA A 11 -13.58 13.80 7.31
N PRO A 12 -14.37 13.78 8.41
CA PRO A 12 -13.89 13.26 9.68
C PRO A 12 -13.42 11.80 9.63
N ASN A 13 -14.10 10.94 8.87
CA ASN A 13 -13.71 9.53 8.71
C ASN A 13 -12.48 9.35 7.82
N GLN A 14 -12.30 10.24 6.84
CA GLN A 14 -11.11 10.25 5.97
C GLN A 14 -9.83 10.60 6.72
N TRP A 15 -9.90 11.49 7.71
CA TRP A 15 -8.76 11.81 8.56
C TRP A 15 -8.30 10.63 9.42
N ILE A 16 -9.21 9.79 9.91
CA ILE A 16 -8.86 8.61 10.69
C ILE A 16 -8.05 7.62 9.84
N PHE A 17 -8.49 7.35 8.60
CA PHE A 17 -7.73 6.53 7.66
C PHE A 17 -6.34 7.11 7.38
N ALA A 18 -6.26 8.41 7.12
CA ALA A 18 -4.98 9.08 6.90
C ALA A 18 -4.04 8.96 8.12
N VAL A 19 -4.58 9.12 9.34
CA VAL A 19 -3.82 8.94 10.59
C VAL A 19 -3.34 7.50 10.74
N VAL A 20 -4.18 6.50 10.45
CA VAL A 20 -3.79 5.08 10.52
C VAL A 20 -2.63 4.79 9.55
N VAL A 21 -2.76 5.19 8.28
CA VAL A 21 -1.69 5.02 7.28
C VAL A 21 -0.43 5.79 7.68
N PHE A 22 -0.59 7.00 8.23
CA PHE A 22 0.53 7.80 8.71
C PHE A 22 1.27 7.12 9.87
N VAL A 23 0.55 6.59 10.87
CA VAL A 23 1.15 5.83 11.98
C VAL A 23 1.89 4.60 11.45
N ILE A 24 1.30 3.85 10.51
CA ILE A 24 1.97 2.72 9.87
C ILE A 24 3.23 3.18 9.15
N ALA A 25 3.19 4.31 8.45
CA ALA A 25 4.36 4.89 7.79
C ALA A 25 5.46 5.30 8.79
N LEU A 26 5.10 5.83 9.95
CA LEU A 26 6.06 6.13 11.03
C LEU A 26 6.72 4.85 11.57
N ILE A 27 5.93 3.79 11.77
CA ILE A 27 6.44 2.48 12.20
C ILE A 27 7.37 1.91 11.12
N TRP A 28 7.00 2.03 9.85
CA TRP A 28 7.84 1.63 8.72
C TRP A 28 9.17 2.40 8.72
N MET A 29 9.15 3.73 8.87
CA MET A 29 10.38 4.53 8.96
C MET A 29 11.27 4.08 10.12
N ARG A 30 10.68 3.73 11.27
CA ARG A 30 11.42 3.17 12.40
C ARG A 30 12.02 1.80 12.08
N ALA A 31 11.26 0.91 11.46
CA ALA A 31 11.79 -0.37 11.00
C ALA A 31 12.97 -0.18 10.03
N ALA A 32 12.85 0.74 9.07
CA ALA A 32 13.93 1.06 8.13
C ALA A 32 15.21 1.54 8.84
N THR A 33 15.10 2.38 9.87
CA THR A 33 16.27 2.79 10.66
C THR A 33 16.94 1.63 11.40
N ILE A 34 16.17 0.66 11.89
CA ILE A 34 16.70 -0.54 12.57
C ILE A 34 17.36 -1.47 11.55
N ILE A 35 16.79 -1.64 10.36
CA ILE A 35 17.37 -2.46 9.28
C ILE A 35 18.73 -1.92 8.85
N HIS A 36 18.95 -0.60 8.96
CA HIS A 36 20.24 0.02 8.67
C HIS A 36 21.38 -0.48 9.57
N VAL A 37 21.09 -1.14 10.69
CA VAL A 37 22.11 -1.82 11.52
C VAL A 37 22.79 -2.95 10.75
N PHE A 38 22.12 -3.57 9.78
CA PHE A 38 22.70 -4.58 8.90
C PHE A 38 23.48 -3.97 7.72
N TYR A 39 23.57 -2.64 7.63
CA TYR A 39 24.29 -1.99 6.55
C TYR A 39 25.80 -2.24 6.68
N PRO A 40 26.48 -2.73 5.63
CA PRO A 40 27.91 -2.98 5.69
C PRO A 40 28.72 -1.68 5.89
N GLU A 41 29.53 -1.60 6.95
CA GLU A 41 30.34 -0.39 7.25
C GLU A 41 31.72 -0.40 6.56
N GLY A 42 32.13 -1.52 5.95
CA GLY A 42 33.45 -1.68 5.32
C GLY A 42 33.53 -1.09 3.90
N ALA A 43 34.74 -0.65 3.50
CA ALA A 43 35.00 -0.13 2.14
C ALA A 43 34.85 -1.19 1.02
N HIS A 44 34.98 -2.47 1.37
CA HIS A 44 34.73 -3.61 0.50
C HIS A 44 33.79 -4.59 1.22
N PRO A 45 32.47 -4.31 1.18
CA PRO A 45 31.51 -5.16 1.87
C PRO A 45 31.46 -6.54 1.23
N ALA A 46 31.39 -7.58 2.06
CA ALA A 46 31.24 -8.93 1.57
C ALA A 46 29.88 -9.10 0.87
N LEU A 47 29.82 -9.91 -0.18
CA LEU A 47 28.56 -10.20 -0.88
C LEU A 47 27.49 -10.73 0.08
N GLU A 48 27.90 -11.52 1.09
CA GLU A 48 27.02 -12.09 2.11
C GLU A 48 26.36 -11.03 3.00
N GLU A 49 27.11 -10.00 3.42
CA GLU A 49 26.58 -8.88 4.21
C GLU A 49 25.56 -8.08 3.40
N LEU A 50 25.89 -7.83 2.13
CA LEU A 50 25.03 -7.11 1.20
C LEU A 50 23.72 -7.88 0.95
N LEU A 51 23.81 -9.19 0.71
CA LEU A 51 22.66 -10.07 0.53
C LEU A 51 21.80 -10.13 1.78
N THR A 52 22.41 -10.20 2.97
CA THR A 52 21.69 -10.21 4.25
C THR A 52 20.91 -8.91 4.44
N PHE A 53 21.56 -7.77 4.20
CA PHE A 53 20.92 -6.45 4.28
C PHE A 53 19.71 -6.35 3.33
N PHE A 54 19.89 -6.71 2.06
CA PHE A 54 18.79 -6.68 1.08
C PHE A 54 17.70 -7.70 1.39
N ALA A 55 18.04 -8.91 1.81
CA ALA A 55 17.05 -9.95 2.12
C ALA A 55 16.17 -9.54 3.30
N VAL A 56 16.76 -9.01 4.37
CA VAL A 56 16.01 -8.50 5.53
C VAL A 56 15.18 -7.29 5.13
N GLY A 57 15.77 -6.32 4.42
CA GLY A 57 15.09 -5.12 3.94
C GLY A 57 13.88 -5.43 3.05
N CYS A 58 14.05 -6.30 2.06
CA CYS A 58 12.98 -6.73 1.15
C CYS A 58 11.90 -7.52 1.89
N SER A 59 12.25 -8.39 2.84
CA SER A 59 11.28 -9.18 3.60
C SER A 59 10.38 -8.30 4.47
N VAL A 60 10.97 -7.37 5.22
CA VAL A 60 10.19 -6.43 6.04
C VAL A 60 9.39 -5.48 5.14
N GLY A 61 9.98 -4.99 4.04
CA GLY A 61 9.29 -4.17 3.06
C GLY A 61 8.08 -4.86 2.42
N ALA A 62 8.22 -6.14 2.05
CA ALA A 62 7.13 -6.93 1.49
C ALA A 62 5.98 -7.11 2.48
N PHE A 63 6.29 -7.30 3.78
CA PHE A 63 5.29 -7.36 4.83
C PHE A 63 4.49 -6.05 4.95
N PHE A 64 5.17 -4.91 5.04
CA PHE A 64 4.50 -3.61 5.11
C PHE A 64 3.73 -3.27 3.83
N LEU A 65 4.26 -3.63 2.66
CA LEU A 65 3.56 -3.50 1.38
C LEU A 65 2.23 -4.27 1.41
N GLY A 66 2.25 -5.53 1.83
CA GLY A 66 1.03 -6.34 1.95
C GLY A 66 0.04 -5.77 2.96
N LEU A 67 0.53 -5.33 4.12
CA LEU A 67 -0.31 -4.75 5.18
C LEU A 67 -0.97 -3.44 4.74
N VAL A 68 -0.19 -2.51 4.18
CA VAL A 68 -0.71 -1.23 3.69
C VAL A 68 -1.64 -1.46 2.51
N PHE A 69 -1.29 -2.35 1.58
CA PHE A 69 -2.16 -2.71 0.46
C PHE A 69 -3.50 -3.28 0.96
N GLY A 70 -3.48 -4.24 1.88
CA GLY A 70 -4.69 -4.85 2.43
C GLY A 70 -5.60 -3.88 3.17
N ILE A 71 -5.04 -2.88 3.84
CA ILE A 71 -5.80 -1.84 4.55
C ILE A 71 -6.27 -0.73 3.59
N SER A 72 -5.56 -0.44 2.51
CA SER A 72 -5.83 0.74 1.65
C SER A 72 -6.62 0.43 0.38
N ALA A 73 -6.44 -0.75 -0.23
CA ALA A 73 -6.93 -1.07 -1.57
C ALA A 73 -8.46 -0.88 -1.71
N PHE A 74 -9.23 -1.29 -0.70
CA PHE A 74 -10.70 -1.22 -0.74
C PHE A 74 -11.30 -0.21 0.25
N SER A 75 -10.49 0.43 1.10
CA SER A 75 -10.98 1.40 2.10
C SER A 75 -11.53 2.68 1.48
N LEU A 76 -10.86 3.21 0.46
CA LEU A 76 -11.32 4.42 -0.25
C LEU A 76 -12.70 4.22 -0.91
N PRO A 77 -12.93 3.19 -1.75
CA PRO A 77 -14.24 2.97 -2.35
C PRO A 77 -15.31 2.61 -1.31
N MET A 78 -15.00 1.79 -0.29
CA MET A 78 -15.96 1.49 0.80
C MET A 78 -16.41 2.74 1.58
N MET A 79 -15.50 3.68 1.82
CA MET A 79 -15.84 4.92 2.52
C MET A 79 -16.71 5.85 1.67
N VAL A 80 -16.53 5.83 0.34
CA VAL A 80 -17.31 6.65 -0.59
C VAL A 80 -18.71 6.05 -0.82
N ASP A 81 -18.80 4.73 -1.01
CA ASP A 81 -20.06 4.06 -1.33
C ASP A 81 -20.93 3.80 -0.09
N ARG A 82 -20.35 3.28 1.00
CA ARG A 82 -21.11 2.78 2.15
C ARG A 82 -21.07 3.65 3.41
N LYS A 83 -20.32 4.77 3.42
CA LYS A 83 -20.18 5.68 4.59
C LYS A 83 -19.82 4.97 5.91
N VAL A 84 -19.06 3.88 5.83
CA VAL A 84 -18.66 3.07 6.99
C VAL A 84 -17.44 3.69 7.67
N ASP A 85 -17.31 3.53 8.98
CA ASP A 85 -16.15 3.98 9.75
C ASP A 85 -14.84 3.36 9.24
N ALA A 86 -13.80 4.19 9.15
CA ALA A 86 -12.51 3.83 8.56
C ALA A 86 -11.90 2.56 9.18
N ILE A 87 -12.14 2.32 10.48
CA ILE A 87 -11.65 1.15 11.22
C ILE A 87 -12.39 -0.12 10.75
N SER A 88 -13.73 -0.09 10.69
CA SER A 88 -14.53 -1.22 10.21
C SER A 88 -14.30 -1.51 8.72
N ALA A 89 -14.11 -0.47 7.91
CA ALA A 89 -13.75 -0.60 6.50
C ALA A 89 -12.38 -1.28 6.33
N SER A 90 -11.39 -0.89 7.15
CA SER A 90 -10.04 -1.49 7.14
C SER A 90 -10.07 -2.97 7.53
N LEU A 91 -10.80 -3.32 8.60
CA LEU A 91 -10.97 -4.70 9.05
C LEU A 91 -11.71 -5.57 8.02
N SER A 92 -12.74 -5.04 7.38
CA SER A 92 -13.46 -5.75 6.32
C SER A 92 -12.60 -5.90 5.05
N SER A 93 -11.79 -4.89 4.71
CA SER A 93 -10.83 -4.94 3.60
C SER A 93 -9.77 -6.02 3.85
N LEU A 94 -9.22 -6.09 5.06
CA LEU A 94 -8.31 -7.16 5.47
C LEU A 94 -8.96 -8.54 5.37
N SER A 95 -10.21 -8.70 5.85
CA SER A 95 -10.94 -9.96 5.77
C SER A 95 -11.22 -10.38 4.31
N ALA A 96 -11.62 -9.44 3.45
CA ALA A 96 -11.84 -9.68 2.03
C ALA A 96 -10.55 -10.08 1.30
N VAL A 97 -9.44 -9.40 1.61
CA VAL A 97 -8.11 -9.72 1.08
C VAL A 97 -7.63 -11.09 1.54
N MET A 98 -7.86 -11.46 2.81
CA MET A 98 -7.54 -12.79 3.32
C MET A 98 -8.38 -13.89 2.69
N ASN A 99 -9.66 -13.63 2.40
CA ASN A 99 -10.55 -14.59 1.76
C ASN A 99 -10.17 -14.83 0.28
N ASN A 100 -9.59 -13.82 -0.39
CA ASN A 100 -9.12 -13.89 -1.77
C ASN A 100 -7.61 -13.66 -1.88
N MET A 101 -6.84 -14.32 -1.01
CA MET A 101 -5.40 -14.06 -0.88
C MET A 101 -4.62 -14.31 -2.17
N GLY A 102 -5.00 -15.30 -2.97
CA GLY A 102 -4.33 -15.61 -4.25
C GLY A 102 -4.43 -14.45 -5.25
N VAL A 103 -5.64 -13.93 -5.47
CA VAL A 103 -5.89 -12.84 -6.41
C VAL A 103 -5.27 -11.53 -5.91
N CYS A 104 -5.43 -11.23 -4.61
CA CYS A 104 -4.86 -10.02 -4.03
C CYS A 104 -3.33 -10.01 -4.04
N THR A 105 -2.68 -11.17 -3.83
CA THR A 105 -1.21 -11.28 -3.92
C THR A 105 -0.72 -11.05 -5.34
N LEU A 106 -1.39 -11.64 -6.34
CA LEU A 106 -1.08 -11.41 -7.75
C LEU A 106 -1.22 -9.93 -8.12
N TRP A 107 -2.30 -9.30 -7.64
CA TRP A 107 -2.55 -7.88 -7.88
C TRP A 107 -1.49 -6.98 -7.22
N ALA A 108 -1.16 -7.24 -5.95
CA ALA A 108 -0.08 -6.54 -5.26
C ALA A 108 1.27 -6.71 -5.97
N PHE A 109 1.55 -7.90 -6.49
CA PHE A 109 2.74 -8.17 -7.28
C PHE A 109 2.76 -7.39 -8.60
N LEU A 110 1.62 -7.28 -9.29
CA LEU A 110 1.50 -6.47 -10.51
C LEU A 110 1.74 -4.98 -10.24
N ILE A 111 1.18 -4.42 -9.16
CA ILE A 111 1.50 -3.04 -8.76
C ILE A 111 3.00 -2.90 -8.53
N PHE A 112 3.58 -3.82 -7.76
CA PHE A 112 5.01 -3.78 -7.44
C PHE A 112 5.86 -3.79 -8.72
N ALA A 113 5.55 -4.66 -9.68
CA ALA A 113 6.22 -4.73 -10.97
C ALA A 113 6.08 -3.43 -11.77
N LEU A 114 4.89 -2.84 -11.82
CA LEU A 114 4.64 -1.56 -12.48
C LEU A 114 5.39 -0.39 -11.81
N VAL A 115 5.49 -0.41 -10.48
CA VAL A 115 6.26 0.58 -9.72
C VAL A 115 7.75 0.46 -10.03
N VAL A 116 8.30 -0.76 -10.03
CA VAL A 116 9.69 -1.02 -10.43
C VAL A 116 9.95 -0.55 -11.87
N PHE A 117 9.01 -0.81 -12.78
CA PHE A 117 9.08 -0.30 -14.16
C PHE A 117 9.04 1.24 -14.23
N GLY A 118 8.22 1.89 -13.40
CA GLY A 118 8.20 3.34 -13.25
C GLY A 118 9.55 3.92 -12.81
N PHE A 119 10.21 3.28 -11.83
CA PHE A 119 11.56 3.66 -11.41
C PHE A 119 12.60 3.41 -12.52
N ALA A 120 12.53 2.29 -13.23
CA ALA A 120 13.46 1.95 -14.31
C ALA A 120 13.39 2.95 -15.48
N THR A 121 12.23 3.56 -15.71
CA THR A 121 12.00 4.58 -16.74
C THR A 121 12.27 6.01 -16.28
N ALA A 122 13.04 6.18 -15.20
CA ALA A 122 13.32 7.48 -14.59
C ALA A 122 12.05 8.28 -14.27
N PHE A 123 11.05 7.60 -13.70
CA PHE A 123 9.74 8.13 -13.31
C PHE A 123 8.78 8.49 -14.45
N LEU A 124 9.21 8.48 -15.72
CA LEU A 124 8.33 8.78 -16.85
C LEU A 124 7.20 7.76 -17.01
N GLY A 125 7.45 6.50 -16.68
CA GLY A 125 6.44 5.44 -16.71
C GLY A 125 5.26 5.70 -15.78
N PHE A 126 5.44 6.46 -14.69
CA PHE A 126 4.35 6.74 -13.74
C PHE A 126 3.21 7.55 -14.35
N ILE A 127 3.47 8.36 -15.38
CA ILE A 127 2.44 9.13 -16.09
C ILE A 127 1.36 8.20 -16.65
N MET A 128 1.76 7.02 -17.15
CA MET A 128 0.86 6.01 -17.71
C MET A 128 0.39 5.02 -16.64
N VAL A 129 1.28 4.62 -15.73
CA VAL A 129 0.99 3.60 -14.71
C VAL A 129 -0.07 4.07 -13.70
N LEU A 130 0.02 5.31 -13.22
CA LEU A 130 -0.91 5.83 -12.21
C LEU A 130 -2.39 5.78 -12.64
N PRO A 131 -2.78 6.28 -13.83
CA PRO A 131 -4.16 6.19 -14.27
C PRO A 131 -4.64 4.75 -14.50
N ILE A 132 -3.77 3.87 -15.01
CA ILE A 132 -4.11 2.45 -15.23
C ILE A 132 -4.39 1.74 -13.91
N ILE A 133 -3.54 1.94 -12.90
CA ILE A 133 -3.74 1.36 -11.58
C ILE A 133 -5.04 1.88 -10.96
N GLY A 134 -5.30 3.19 -11.05
CA GLY A 134 -6.54 3.77 -10.51
C GLY A 134 -7.80 3.15 -11.13
N TYR A 135 -7.81 2.95 -12.45
CA TYR A 135 -8.93 2.31 -13.14
C TYR A 135 -9.07 0.83 -12.79
N ALA A 136 -7.96 0.10 -12.71
CA ALA A 136 -7.96 -1.32 -12.40
C ALA A 136 -8.37 -1.59 -10.94
N THR A 137 -7.98 -0.75 -9.99
CA THR A 137 -8.43 -0.84 -8.58
C THR A 137 -9.95 -0.63 -8.47
N TRP A 138 -10.52 0.30 -9.25
CA TRP A 138 -11.97 0.51 -9.30
C TRP A 138 -12.70 -0.76 -9.76
N HIS A 139 -12.24 -1.38 -10.84
CA HIS A 139 -12.85 -2.61 -11.36
C HIS A 139 -12.68 -3.79 -10.40
N GLY A 140 -11.50 -3.92 -9.77
CA GLY A 140 -11.28 -4.95 -8.75
C GLY A 140 -12.18 -4.79 -7.52
N TYR A 141 -12.58 -3.57 -7.17
CA TYR A 141 -13.57 -3.33 -6.13
C TYR A 141 -14.98 -3.77 -6.54
N GLU A 142 -15.40 -3.45 -7.77
CA GLU A 142 -16.71 -3.87 -8.28
C GLU A 142 -16.83 -5.40 -8.34
N ASP A 143 -15.79 -6.11 -8.79
CA ASP A 143 -15.79 -7.57 -8.89
C ASP A 143 -15.77 -8.30 -7.54
N VAL A 144 -15.18 -7.71 -6.49
CA VAL A 144 -15.09 -8.33 -5.16
C VAL A 144 -16.34 -8.06 -4.31
N MET A 145 -17.10 -7.00 -4.62
CA MET A 145 -18.29 -6.62 -3.85
C MET A 145 -19.63 -7.04 -4.48
N GLN A 146 -19.66 -7.48 -5.74
CA GLN A 146 -20.79 -8.21 -6.33
C GLN A 146 -20.84 -9.66 -5.86
#